data_AF-A0A8S3ZHH0-F1
#
_entry.id   AF-A0A8S3ZHH0-F1
#
_cell.length_a   1.000
_cell.length_b   1.000
_cell.length_c   1.000
_cell.angle_alpha   90.00
_cell.angle_beta   90.00
_cell.angle_gamma   90.00
#
_symmetry.space_group_name_H-M   'P 1'
#
loop_
_entity.id
_entity.type
_entity.pdbx_description
1 polymer ?
#
loop_
_entity_poly.entity_id
_entity_poly.type
_entity_poly.pdbx_seq_one_letter_code
_entity_poly.pdbx_strand_id
1 'polypeptide(L)'
;MTSRPTSQQVCAVTSHDLKATPQQVCAVTSHDLKATSQQVCAVTSHDLKATSQQVCAVTSHDLKATSQQVCAVTSHDLKATSQQVCAVTSHDLKATSQQVCAVTSHDLKATSQQVCAVTSHDLKATSQQVCAVTSHDLKATSQQVCAVTSHDLKATSQHIKWHR
;
A
#
# COMPACT_ATOMS: atom_id res chain seq x y z
N MET A 1 17.90 26.08 4.17
CA MET A 1 19.19 25.35 4.30
C MET A 1 18.93 23.90 3.90
N THR A 2 19.43 23.45 2.75
CA THR A 2 19.21 22.10 2.23
C THR A 2 20.42 21.22 2.57
N SER A 3 20.41 20.59 3.74
CA SER A 3 21.42 19.57 4.07
C SER A 3 21.14 18.30 3.27
N ARG A 4 22.09 17.88 2.42
CA ARG A 4 22.07 16.59 1.72
C ARG A 4 23.03 15.63 2.43
N PRO A 5 22.59 14.87 3.45
CA PRO A 5 23.44 13.88 4.07
C PRO A 5 23.59 12.67 3.13
N THR A 6 24.81 12.39 2.68
CA THR A 6 25.20 11.08 2.10
C THR A 6 25.57 10.10 3.23
N SER A 7 24.78 10.06 4.30
CA SER A 7 24.99 9.14 5.41
C SER A 7 24.53 7.75 5.01
N GLN A 8 25.32 6.70 5.29
CA GLN A 8 24.90 5.31 5.12
C GLN A 8 23.60 5.03 5.89
N GLN A 9 23.42 5.69 7.03
CA GLN A 9 22.25 5.55 7.88
C GLN A 9 21.73 6.92 8.34
N VAL A 10 20.42 7.11 8.28
CA VAL A 10 19.73 8.27 8.82
C VAL A 10 18.90 7.84 10.01
N CYS A 11 19.32 8.30 11.19
CA CYS A 11 18.63 8.06 12.46
C CYS A 11 17.86 9.33 12.85
N ALA A 12 16.55 9.21 13.07
CA ALA A 12 15.66 10.25 13.61
C ALA A 12 15.86 11.64 13.00
N VAL A 13 15.18 11.92 11.88
CA VAL A 13 15.16 13.26 11.27
C VAL A 13 13.78 13.87 11.39
N THR A 14 13.74 15.14 11.81
CA THR A 14 12.56 15.99 11.72
C THR A 14 12.88 17.18 10.82
N SER A 15 12.04 17.42 9.81
CA SER A 15 12.28 18.46 8.81
C SER A 15 10.96 18.94 8.22
N HIS A 16 10.96 20.14 7.63
CA HIS A 16 9.85 20.55 6.77
C HIS A 16 9.98 19.86 5.41
N ASP A 17 11.10 20.12 4.72
CA ASP A 17 11.45 19.48 3.46
C ASP A 17 12.68 18.57 3.64
N LEU A 18 12.56 17.30 3.23
CA LEU A 18 13.69 16.39 3.21
C LEU A 18 13.82 15.67 1.87
N LYS A 19 15.03 15.74 1.33
CA LYS A 19 15.46 14.93 0.20
C LYS A 19 16.65 14.11 0.62
N ALA A 20 16.46 12.80 0.78
CA ALA A 20 17.46 11.91 1.33
C ALA A 20 17.68 10.68 0.44
N THR A 21 18.94 10.24 0.33
CA THR A 21 19.30 8.98 -0.33
C THR A 21 20.21 8.10 0.52
N PRO A 22 19.84 7.76 1.78
CA PRO A 22 20.63 6.91 2.64
C PRO A 22 20.44 5.43 2.30
N GLN A 23 21.33 4.55 2.75
CA GLN A 23 21.08 3.10 2.63
C GLN A 23 19.96 2.68 3.59
N GLN A 24 19.98 3.19 4.83
CA GLN A 24 18.99 2.88 5.86
C GLN A 24 18.36 4.13 6.47
N VAL A 25 17.05 4.08 6.72
CA VAL A 25 16.28 5.10 7.42
C VAL A 25 15.58 4.47 8.63
N CYS A 26 15.90 4.93 9.84
CA CYS A 26 15.26 4.40 11.05
C CYS A 26 13.93 5.10 11.35
N ALA A 27 13.94 6.44 11.40
CA ALA A 27 12.75 7.23 11.69
C ALA A 27 12.85 8.60 11.01
N VAL A 28 11.83 8.99 10.26
CA VAL A 28 11.73 10.32 9.64
C VAL A 28 10.34 10.87 9.89
N THR A 29 10.28 12.12 10.35
CA THR A 29 9.08 12.95 10.34
C THR A 29 9.33 14.12 9.41
N SER A 30 8.51 14.26 8.38
CA SER A 30 8.62 15.39 7.44
C SER A 30 7.26 15.96 7.11
N HIS A 31 7.22 17.22 6.65
CA HIS A 31 6.05 17.67 5.89
C HIS A 31 6.13 17.06 4.49
N ASP A 32 7.20 17.38 3.77
CA ASP A 32 7.51 16.88 2.44
C ASP A 32 8.74 15.98 2.47
N LEU A 33 8.59 14.71 2.08
CA LEU A 33 9.69 13.75 2.02
C LEU A 33 9.84 13.14 0.62
N LYS A 34 11.04 13.26 0.07
CA LYS A 34 11.47 12.53 -1.11
C LYS A 34 12.67 11.65 -0.77
N ALA A 35 12.45 10.34 -0.70
CA ALA A 35 13.47 9.39 -0.25
C ALA A 35 13.73 8.29 -1.28
N THR A 36 15.00 7.90 -1.41
CA THR A 36 15.40 6.66 -2.08
C THR A 36 16.37 5.91 -1.18
N SER A 37 16.00 4.72 -0.71
CA SER A 37 16.78 3.97 0.29
C SER A 37 16.71 2.47 0.07
N GLN A 38 17.55 1.69 0.74
CA GLN A 38 17.35 0.24 0.72
C GLN A 38 16.31 -0.18 1.75
N GLN A 39 16.41 0.31 2.98
CA GLN A 39 15.52 -0.06 4.07
C GLN A 39 14.98 1.17 4.81
N VAL A 40 13.68 1.11 5.13
CA VAL A 40 12.96 2.12 5.91
C VAL A 40 12.24 1.43 7.05
N CYS A 41 12.54 1.80 8.30
CA CYS A 41 11.84 1.28 9.46
C CYS A 41 10.53 2.04 9.72
N ALA A 42 10.58 3.36 9.88
CA ALA A 42 9.39 4.18 10.12
C ALA A 42 9.47 5.55 9.41
N VAL A 43 8.39 5.94 8.74
CA VAL A 43 8.22 7.29 8.18
C VAL A 43 6.84 7.83 8.53
N THR A 44 6.81 9.07 8.97
CA THR A 44 5.61 9.88 9.09
C THR A 44 5.77 11.11 8.20
N SER A 45 4.85 11.33 7.26
CA SER A 45 4.91 12.48 6.35
C SER A 45 3.53 13.10 6.12
N HIS A 46 3.48 14.37 5.70
CA HIS A 46 2.29 14.85 5.00
C HIS A 46 2.32 14.30 3.57
N ASP A 47 3.35 14.67 2.81
CA ASP A 47 3.58 14.25 1.43
C ASP A 47 4.83 13.35 1.34
N LEU A 48 4.65 12.07 1.00
CA LEU A 48 5.75 11.12 0.84
C LEU A 48 5.87 10.61 -0.60
N LYS A 49 7.05 10.81 -1.20
CA LYS A 49 7.48 10.12 -2.41
C LYS A 49 8.69 9.24 -2.11
N ALA A 50 8.48 7.94 -2.03
CA ALA A 50 9.52 6.98 -1.65
C ALA A 50 9.81 5.93 -2.73
N THR A 51 11.06 5.50 -2.79
CA THR A 51 11.46 4.29 -3.50
C THR A 51 12.41 3.50 -2.62
N SER A 52 12.02 2.28 -2.23
CA SER A 52 12.78 1.47 -1.27
C SER A 52 12.80 -0.01 -1.64
N GLN A 53 13.74 -0.80 -1.12
CA GLN A 53 13.61 -2.25 -1.23
C GLN A 53 12.65 -2.79 -0.17
N GLN A 54 12.85 -2.38 1.08
CA GLN A 54 12.03 -2.82 2.22
C GLN A 54 11.53 -1.63 3.03
N VAL A 55 10.27 -1.72 3.45
CA VAL A 55 9.59 -0.73 4.27
C VAL A 55 8.82 -1.43 5.38
N CYS A 56 9.12 -1.12 6.64
CA CYS A 56 8.40 -1.70 7.77
C CYS A 56 7.09 -0.95 8.05
N ALA A 57 7.14 0.37 8.26
CA ALA A 57 5.95 1.17 8.55
C ALA A 57 6.00 2.54 7.87
N VAL A 58 4.88 2.95 7.27
CA VAL A 58 4.68 4.30 6.73
C VAL A 58 3.32 4.83 7.14
N THR A 59 3.31 6.06 7.62
CA THR A 59 2.11 6.86 7.82
C THR A 59 2.23 8.13 6.99
N SER A 60 1.27 8.39 6.11
CA SER A 60 1.26 9.61 5.29
C SER A 60 -0.14 10.20 5.16
N HIS A 61 -0.25 11.48 4.83
CA HIS A 61 -1.49 11.97 4.24
C HIS A 61 -1.53 11.50 2.77
N ASP A 62 -0.56 11.95 1.98
CA ASP A 62 -0.38 11.61 0.57
C ASP A 62 0.87 10.75 0.37
N LEU A 63 0.71 9.54 -0.18
CA LEU A 63 1.80 8.59 -0.36
C LEU A 63 1.89 8.09 -1.79
N LYS A 64 3.07 8.28 -2.38
CA LYS A 64 3.48 7.62 -3.62
C LYS A 64 4.72 6.76 -3.38
N ALA A 65 4.53 5.45 -3.37
CA ALA A 65 5.59 4.49 -3.05
C ALA A 65 5.84 3.46 -4.16
N THR A 66 7.11 3.17 -4.40
CA THR A 66 7.54 1.98 -5.13
C THR A 66 8.46 1.16 -4.23
N SER A 67 8.07 -0.07 -3.90
CA SER A 67 8.82 -0.93 -2.97
C SER A 67 8.91 -2.37 -3.46
N GLN A 68 9.87 -3.16 -2.97
CA GLN A 68 9.76 -4.62 -3.18
C GLN A 68 8.87 -5.24 -2.10
N GLN A 69 9.15 -4.93 -0.83
CA GLN A 69 8.41 -5.45 0.31
C GLN A 69 7.95 -4.32 1.24
N VAL A 70 6.70 -4.44 1.70
CA VAL A 70 6.09 -3.50 2.62
C VAL A 70 5.34 -4.25 3.72
N CYS A 71 5.65 -3.99 4.99
CA CYS A 71 4.93 -4.62 6.10
C CYS A 71 3.63 -3.89 6.42
N ALA A 72 3.66 -2.57 6.66
CA ALA A 72 2.47 -1.80 7.01
C ALA A 72 2.47 -0.41 6.38
N VAL A 73 1.31 -0.01 5.86
CA VAL A 73 1.08 1.36 5.36
C VAL A 73 -0.26 1.86 5.87
N THR A 74 -0.25 3.10 6.36
CA THR A 74 -1.45 3.88 6.65
C THR A 74 -1.40 5.19 5.88
N SER A 75 -2.40 5.47 5.07
CA SER A 75 -2.46 6.72 4.29
C SER A 75 -3.87 7.30 4.24
N HIS A 76 -3.99 8.59 3.93
CA HIS A 76 -5.25 9.09 3.39
C HIS A 76 -5.34 8.68 1.91
N ASP A 77 -4.40 9.16 1.10
CA ASP A 77 -4.28 8.88 -0.32
C ASP A 77 -3.02 8.05 -0.61
N LEU A 78 -3.20 6.83 -1.13
CA LEU A 78 -2.09 5.92 -1.41
C LEU A 78 -2.04 5.50 -2.88
N LYS A 79 -0.91 5.77 -3.51
CA LYS A 79 -0.52 5.19 -4.80
C LYS A 79 0.73 4.33 -4.64
N ALA A 80 0.56 3.01 -4.67
CA ALA A 80 1.64 2.06 -4.42
C ALA A 80 1.87 1.11 -5.61
N THR A 81 3.14 0.84 -5.89
CA THR A 81 3.57 -0.33 -6.66
C THR A 81 4.47 -1.18 -5.79
N SER A 82 4.15 -2.46 -5.58
CA SER A 82 4.98 -3.34 -4.74
C SER A 82 5.04 -4.78 -5.25
N GLN A 83 6.02 -5.57 -4.82
CA GLN A 83 5.95 -7.02 -5.06
C GLN A 83 5.10 -7.70 -3.97
N GLN A 84 5.40 -7.39 -2.70
CA GLN A 84 4.71 -7.96 -1.56
C GLN A 84 4.28 -6.88 -0.57
N VAL A 85 3.04 -6.99 -0.09
CA VAL A 85 2.48 -6.10 0.93
C VAL A 85 1.74 -6.90 1.98
N CYS A 86 2.10 -6.73 3.26
CA CYS A 86 1.42 -7.44 4.34
C CYS A 86 0.11 -6.75 4.75
N ALA A 87 0.14 -5.46 5.08
CA ALA A 87 -1.05 -4.72 5.49
C ALA A 87 -1.09 -3.30 4.89
N VAL A 88 -2.27 -2.91 4.41
CA VAL A 88 -2.55 -1.54 3.97
C VAL A 88 -3.86 -1.07 4.56
N THR A 89 -3.84 0.15 5.10
CA THR A 89 -5.03 0.90 5.48
C THR A 89 -5.01 2.24 4.76
N SER A 90 -6.05 2.55 3.99
CA SER A 90 -6.15 3.83 3.29
C SER A 90 -7.56 4.39 3.32
N HIS A 91 -7.73 5.68 3.09
CA HIS A 91 -9.03 6.18 2.63
C HIS A 91 -9.18 5.83 1.14
N ASP A 92 -8.28 6.37 0.32
CA ASP A 92 -8.20 6.16 -1.12
C ASP A 92 -6.95 5.35 -1.47
N LEU A 93 -7.12 4.19 -2.10
CA LEU A 93 -6.02 3.29 -2.44
C LEU A 93 -6.01 2.94 -3.92
N LYS A 94 -4.89 3.23 -4.58
CA LYS A 94 -4.53 2.72 -5.90
C LYS A 94 -3.26 1.89 -5.82
N ALA A 95 -3.41 0.56 -5.88
CA ALA A 95 -2.30 -0.37 -5.72
C ALA A 95 -2.09 -1.28 -6.93
N THR A 96 -0.83 -1.52 -7.28
CA THR A 96 -0.42 -2.62 -8.15
C THR A 96 0.58 -3.48 -7.39
N SER A 97 0.21 -4.74 -7.13
CA SER A 97 1.06 -5.67 -6.37
C SER A 97 1.14 -7.06 -7.00
N GLN A 98 2.13 -7.88 -6.62
CA GLN A 98 2.01 -9.32 -6.91
C GLN A 98 1.21 -10.02 -5.81
N GLN A 99 1.57 -9.74 -4.55
CA GLN A 99 1.05 -10.41 -3.37
C GLN A 99 0.56 -9.38 -2.34
N VAL A 100 -0.65 -9.58 -1.83
CA VAL A 100 -1.19 -8.75 -0.75
C VAL A 100 -1.87 -9.61 0.31
N CYS A 101 -1.48 -9.49 1.57
CA CYS A 101 -2.10 -10.25 2.65
C CYS A 101 -3.41 -9.60 3.13
N ALA A 102 -3.39 -8.32 3.50
CA ALA A 102 -4.58 -7.63 4.00
C ALA A 102 -4.67 -6.19 3.48
N VAL A 103 -5.87 -5.79 3.06
CA VAL A 103 -6.19 -4.41 2.68
C VAL A 103 -7.48 -3.98 3.33
N THR A 104 -7.47 -2.78 3.91
CA THR A 104 -8.66 -2.07 4.38
C THR A 104 -8.68 -0.69 3.71
N SER A 105 -9.75 -0.37 3.00
CA SER A 105 -9.90 0.93 2.33
C SER A 105 -11.31 1.48 2.41
N HIS A 106 -11.49 2.78 2.23
CA HIS A 106 -12.80 3.29 1.81
C HIS A 106 -12.99 2.98 0.31
N ASP A 107 -12.12 3.57 -0.52
CA ASP A 107 -12.08 3.40 -1.97
C ASP A 107 -10.85 2.64 -2.41
N LEU A 108 -11.02 1.45 -2.99
CA LEU A 108 -9.92 0.59 -3.42
C LEU A 108 -9.95 0.32 -4.92
N LYS A 109 -8.86 0.68 -5.59
CA LYS A 109 -8.54 0.27 -6.96
C LYS A 109 -7.25 -0.54 -6.98
N ALA A 110 -7.37 -1.86 -7.10
CA ALA A 110 -6.24 -2.78 -7.03
C ALA A 110 -6.07 -3.64 -8.29
N THR A 111 -4.81 -3.86 -8.67
CA THR A 111 -4.40 -4.93 -9.59
C THR A 111 -3.38 -5.81 -8.89
N SER A 112 -3.71 -7.08 -8.66
CA SER A 112 -2.86 -8.02 -7.93
C SER A 112 -2.78 -9.40 -8.61
N GLN A 113 -1.77 -10.22 -8.32
CA GLN A 113 -1.85 -11.64 -8.70
C GLN A 113 -2.62 -12.42 -7.63
N GLN A 114 -2.24 -12.28 -6.36
CA GLN A 114 -2.88 -12.94 -5.24
C GLN A 114 -3.22 -11.94 -4.13
N VAL A 115 -4.40 -12.11 -3.55
CA VAL A 115 -4.88 -11.32 -2.41
C VAL A 115 -5.53 -12.23 -1.37
N CYS A 116 -5.09 -12.17 -0.11
CA CYS A 116 -5.67 -13.00 0.93
C CYS A 116 -6.97 -12.39 1.50
N ALA A 117 -6.96 -11.12 1.91
CA ALA A 117 -8.13 -10.47 2.50
C ALA A 117 -8.26 -9.02 2.02
N VAL A 118 -9.48 -8.64 1.64
CA VAL A 118 -9.84 -7.25 1.31
C VAL A 118 -11.11 -6.86 2.04
N THR A 119 -11.07 -5.71 2.68
CA THR A 119 -12.25 -5.02 3.21
C THR A 119 -12.30 -3.63 2.59
N SER A 120 -13.40 -3.28 1.91
CA SER A 120 -13.59 -1.96 1.32
C SER A 120 -15.01 -1.46 1.50
N HIS A 121 -15.23 -0.16 1.39
CA HIS A 121 -16.58 0.33 1.06
C HIS A 121 -16.82 0.11 -0.44
N ASP A 122 -15.97 0.73 -1.27
CA ASP A 122 -16.00 0.63 -2.72
C ASP A 122 -14.76 -0.10 -3.25
N LEU A 123 -14.95 -1.24 -3.91
CA LEU A 123 -13.86 -2.07 -4.41
C LEU A 123 -13.92 -2.26 -5.93
N LYS A 124 -12.85 -1.83 -6.61
CA LYS A 124 -12.55 -2.17 -7.99
C LYS A 124 -11.25 -2.97 -8.08
N ALA A 125 -11.36 -4.28 -8.26
CA ALA A 125 -10.20 -5.18 -8.26
C ALA A 125 -10.07 -6.01 -9.55
N THR A 126 -8.83 -6.15 -10.02
CA THR A 126 -8.45 -7.19 -10.98
C THR A 126 -7.43 -8.10 -10.32
N SER A 127 -7.70 -9.40 -10.22
CA SER A 127 -6.80 -10.35 -9.57
C SER A 127 -6.78 -11.72 -10.23
N GLN A 128 -5.75 -12.54 -10.02
CA GLN A 128 -5.82 -13.94 -10.44
C GLN A 128 -6.51 -14.77 -9.36
N GLN A 129 -6.10 -14.62 -8.11
CA GLN A 129 -6.66 -15.35 -6.97
C GLN A 129 -7.00 -14.41 -5.81
N VAL A 130 -8.18 -14.62 -5.22
CA VAL A 130 -8.62 -13.90 -4.03
C VAL A 130 -9.21 -14.86 -3.01
N CYS A 131 -8.72 -14.83 -1.76
CA CYS A 131 -9.24 -15.73 -0.72
C CYS A 131 -10.52 -15.17 -0.07
N ALA A 132 -10.51 -13.91 0.39
CA ALA A 132 -11.66 -13.30 1.05
C ALA A 132 -11.86 -11.83 0.64
N VAL A 133 -13.10 -11.46 0.31
CA VAL A 133 -13.49 -10.07 0.05
C VAL A 133 -14.75 -9.72 0.84
N THR A 134 -14.72 -8.57 1.50
CA THR A 134 -15.90 -7.93 2.08
C THR A 134 -15.99 -6.52 1.52
N SER A 135 -17.09 -6.18 0.85
CA SER A 135 -17.28 -4.84 0.29
C SER A 135 -18.72 -4.37 0.40
N HIS A 136 -18.99 -3.06 0.45
CA HIS A 136 -20.34 -2.58 0.16
C HIS A 136 -20.60 -2.76 -1.34
N ASP A 137 -19.84 -2.05 -2.17
CA ASP A 137 -19.91 -2.10 -3.63
C ASP A 137 -18.68 -2.81 -4.20
N LEU A 138 -18.90 -3.91 -4.92
CA LEU A 138 -17.83 -4.73 -5.47
C LEU A 138 -17.89 -4.82 -7.00
N LYS A 139 -16.84 -4.34 -7.66
CA LYS A 139 -16.54 -4.59 -9.06
C LYS A 139 -15.24 -5.36 -9.24
N ALA A 140 -15.33 -6.67 -9.46
CA ALA A 140 -14.15 -7.54 -9.54
C ALA A 140 -14.05 -8.35 -10.84
N THR A 141 -12.84 -8.48 -11.36
CA THR A 141 -12.48 -9.50 -12.36
C THR A 141 -11.45 -10.43 -11.73
N SER A 142 -11.75 -11.73 -11.62
CA SER A 142 -10.82 -12.69 -11.00
C SER A 142 -10.86 -14.08 -11.62
N GLN A 143 -9.76 -14.84 -11.63
CA GLN A 143 -9.81 -16.23 -12.11
C GLN A 143 -10.38 -17.16 -11.04
N GLN A 144 -9.97 -16.99 -9.79
CA GLN A 144 -10.38 -17.80 -8.64
C GLN A 144 -10.79 -16.91 -7.48
N VAL A 145 -11.93 -17.20 -6.85
CA VAL A 145 -12.36 -16.52 -5.63
C VAL A 145 -12.95 -17.52 -4.62
N CYS A 146 -12.43 -17.51 -3.38
CA CYS A 146 -12.87 -18.47 -2.36
C CYS A 146 -14.08 -18.00 -1.54
N ALA A 147 -14.12 -16.73 -1.13
CA ALA A 147 -15.24 -16.16 -0.38
C ALA A 147 -15.42 -14.67 -0.69
N VAL A 148 -16.67 -14.27 -0.91
CA VAL A 148 -17.02 -12.86 -1.10
C VAL A 148 -18.35 -12.57 -0.43
N THR A 149 -18.38 -11.47 0.31
CA THR A 149 -19.58 -10.87 0.88
C THR A 149 -19.69 -9.44 0.36
N SER A 150 -20.78 -9.11 -0.33
CA SER A 150 -21.02 -7.75 -0.82
C SER A 150 -22.50 -7.42 -0.91
N HIS A 151 -22.84 -6.16 -0.61
CA HIS A 151 -24.19 -5.64 -0.78
C HIS A 151 -24.53 -5.50 -2.27
N ASP A 152 -23.66 -4.86 -3.05
CA ASP A 152 -23.81 -4.67 -4.48
C ASP A 152 -22.65 -5.30 -5.27
N LEU A 153 -22.93 -6.46 -5.88
CA LEU A 153 -21.92 -7.30 -6.53
C LEU A 153 -22.00 -7.23 -8.06
N LYS A 154 -20.90 -6.82 -8.69
CA LYS A 154 -20.63 -6.98 -10.13
C LYS A 154 -19.29 -7.66 -10.37
N ALA A 155 -19.31 -8.98 -10.47
CA ALA A 155 -18.09 -9.77 -10.67
C ALA A 155 -18.11 -10.63 -11.92
N THR A 156 -16.93 -10.85 -12.49
CA THR A 156 -16.68 -11.84 -13.55
C THR A 156 -15.58 -12.76 -13.07
N SER A 157 -15.85 -14.06 -12.98
CA SER A 157 -14.82 -15.04 -12.61
C SER A 157 -15.08 -16.43 -13.17
N GLN A 158 -14.00 -17.19 -13.37
CA GLN A 158 -14.01 -18.53 -13.98
C GLN A 158 -14.37 -19.64 -12.98
N HIS A 159 -14.07 -19.46 -11.69
CA HIS A 159 -14.34 -20.44 -10.63
C HIS A 159 -14.65 -19.74 -9.30
N ILE A 160 -15.83 -20.03 -8.71
CA ILE A 160 -16.30 -19.28 -7.55
C ILE A 160 -17.11 -20.14 -6.56
N LYS A 161 -16.86 -19.93 -5.26
CA LYS A 161 -17.81 -20.22 -4.17
C LYS A 161 -18.31 -18.89 -3.60
N TRP A 162 -19.58 -18.57 -3.86
CA TRP A 162 -20.23 -17.38 -3.33
C TRP A 162 -20.91 -17.71 -2.01
N HIS A 163 -20.67 -16.87 -0.99
CA HIS A 163 -21.42 -16.91 0.26
C HIS A 163 -22.15 -15.57 0.39
N ARG A 164 -23.47 -15.61 0.19
CA ARG A 164 -24.34 -14.44 0.35
C ARG A 164 -24.66 -14.24 1.82
#